data_AF-A0A257YZG6-F1
#
_entry.id   AF-A0A257YZG6-F1
#
_cell.length_a   1.000
_cell.length_b   1.000
_cell.length_c   1.000
_cell.angle_alpha   90.00
_cell.angle_beta   90.00
_cell.angle_gamma   90.00
#
_symmetry.space_group_name_H-M   'P 1'
#
loop_
_entity.id
_entity.type
_entity.pdbx_description
1 polymer ?
#
loop_
_entity_poly.entity_id
_entity_poly.type
_entity_poly.pdbx_seq_one_letter_code
_entity_poly.pdbx_strand_id
1 'polypeptide(L)'
;MKIEDVRRTAYSMPLTNPAYPRGPYRFFDREFLIITYRTDIEALRAVVPEPLEVYEPLVKYEFIRMPDSTGFGDYTETGQVIPVKYQGMEGGYVHSMYLDDEAPIAGGRELWGFPKKYAHPKFEVEKDVLVGRLHYGKTLCAEATMGYKHVAANPDAVMKALKAPNFLIKIIPHVDATPRICELVRYYMEDIQLKEAWVGPGALGLYPHVICDVARLPVLEVVSALHIRADLTLGMGEVVYDYLSEPK
;
A
#
# COMPACT_ATOMS: atom_id res chain seq x y z
N MET A 1 37.81 5.52 -5.35
CA MET A 1 36.60 6.28 -5.70
C MET A 1 36.79 7.73 -5.26
N LYS A 2 36.51 8.72 -6.12
CA LYS A 2 36.59 10.16 -5.79
C LYS A 2 35.28 10.66 -5.15
N ILE A 3 35.30 11.82 -4.49
CA ILE A 3 34.10 12.45 -3.90
C ILE A 3 32.99 12.66 -4.95
N GLU A 4 33.37 13.10 -6.14
CA GLU A 4 32.44 13.30 -7.26
C GLU A 4 31.79 12.00 -7.74
N ASP A 5 32.54 10.89 -7.72
CA ASP A 5 32.00 9.57 -8.07
C ASP A 5 30.90 9.18 -7.08
N VAL A 6 31.15 9.36 -5.76
CA VAL A 6 30.16 9.08 -4.72
C VAL A 6 28.87 9.86 -4.96
N ARG A 7 28.96 11.18 -5.18
CA ARG A 7 27.79 12.02 -5.42
C ARG A 7 27.02 11.64 -6.68
N ARG A 8 27.73 11.25 -7.74
CA ARG A 8 27.11 10.87 -9.03
C ARG A 8 26.43 9.51 -8.97
N THR A 9 27.01 8.53 -8.26
CA THR A 9 26.48 7.15 -8.25
C THR A 9 25.51 6.89 -7.10
N ALA A 10 25.51 7.72 -6.06
CA ALA A 10 24.60 7.56 -4.93
C ALA A 10 23.13 7.54 -5.37
N TYR A 11 22.42 6.51 -4.95
CA TYR A 11 20.98 6.37 -5.15
C TYR A 11 20.34 5.74 -3.92
N SER A 12 20.70 4.49 -3.62
CA SER A 12 20.39 3.80 -2.37
C SER A 12 21.61 3.05 -1.86
N MET A 13 21.56 2.62 -0.61
CA MET A 13 22.66 1.88 0.02
C MET A 13 22.57 0.40 -0.32
N PRO A 14 23.69 -0.34 -0.32
CA PRO A 14 25.08 0.14 -0.37
C PRO A 14 25.45 0.86 -1.69
N LEU A 15 26.36 1.84 -1.63
CA LEU A 15 26.73 2.72 -2.75
C LEU A 15 27.09 1.98 -4.06
N THR A 16 27.78 0.84 -3.96
CA THR A 16 28.28 0.07 -5.11
C THR A 16 27.48 -1.19 -5.40
N ASN A 17 26.43 -1.45 -4.61
CA ASN A 17 25.52 -2.57 -4.83
C ASN A 17 24.16 -2.23 -4.18
N PRO A 18 23.38 -1.30 -4.77
CA PRO A 18 22.22 -0.72 -4.10
C PRO A 18 21.15 -1.77 -3.80
N ALA A 19 20.45 -1.63 -2.67
CA ALA A 19 19.40 -2.56 -2.23
C ALA A 19 18.20 -2.63 -3.18
N TYR A 20 18.01 -1.58 -3.99
CA TYR A 20 17.01 -1.51 -5.04
C TYR A 20 17.51 -0.62 -6.18
N PRO A 21 17.19 -0.94 -7.45
CA PRO A 21 17.63 -0.18 -8.62
C PRO A 21 16.78 1.07 -8.84
N ARG A 22 17.16 1.93 -9.79
CA ARG A 22 16.30 3.02 -10.28
C ARG A 22 15.14 2.43 -11.12
N GLY A 23 13.99 3.10 -11.10
CA GLY A 23 12.84 2.76 -11.94
C GLY A 23 13.03 3.03 -13.45
N PRO A 24 11.96 2.90 -14.27
CA PRO A 24 10.56 2.75 -13.86
C PRO A 24 10.26 1.40 -13.20
N TYR A 25 9.31 1.40 -12.28
CA TYR A 25 8.84 0.21 -11.58
C TYR A 25 7.51 -0.23 -12.19
N ARG A 26 7.61 -1.12 -13.17
CA ARG A 26 6.49 -1.70 -13.90
C ARG A 26 6.10 -3.01 -13.24
N PHE A 27 4.80 -3.21 -13.07
CA PHE A 27 4.19 -4.40 -12.53
C PHE A 27 3.36 -5.06 -13.64
N PHE A 28 3.60 -6.35 -13.85
CA PHE A 28 2.83 -7.19 -14.76
C PHE A 28 2.00 -8.18 -13.96
N ASP A 29 0.75 -8.35 -14.38
CA ASP A 29 -0.25 -9.21 -13.75
C ASP A 29 -0.38 -8.95 -12.24
N ARG A 30 -0.33 -7.67 -11.84
CA ARG A 30 -0.58 -7.27 -10.46
C ARG A 30 -2.03 -7.56 -10.12
N GLU A 31 -2.22 -8.46 -9.17
CA GLU A 31 -3.52 -9.00 -8.80
C GLU A 31 -3.89 -8.50 -7.40
N PHE A 32 -5.11 -8.00 -7.23
CA PHE A 32 -5.61 -7.41 -5.99
C PHE A 32 -6.86 -8.15 -5.52
N LEU A 33 -6.95 -8.45 -4.23
CA LEU A 33 -8.19 -8.66 -3.50
C LEU A 33 -8.36 -7.51 -2.51
N ILE A 34 -9.43 -6.75 -2.63
CA ILE A 34 -9.73 -5.59 -1.79
C ILE A 34 -11.05 -5.84 -1.08
N ILE A 35 -11.03 -5.92 0.25
CA ILE A 35 -12.22 -5.92 1.10
C ILE A 35 -12.41 -4.52 1.66
N THR A 36 -13.48 -3.84 1.25
CA THR A 36 -13.86 -2.56 1.85
C THR A 36 -14.78 -2.84 3.03
N TYR A 37 -14.48 -2.27 4.19
CA TYR A 37 -15.28 -2.45 5.39
C TYR A 37 -15.48 -1.14 6.15
N ARG A 38 -16.57 -1.08 6.90
CA ARG A 38 -16.87 0.01 7.83
C ARG A 38 -16.16 -0.24 9.15
N THR A 39 -15.54 0.81 9.69
CA THR A 39 -14.83 0.80 10.97
C THR A 39 -15.35 1.91 11.89
N ASP A 40 -14.80 1.99 13.10
CA ASP A 40 -14.96 3.12 14.01
C ASP A 40 -14.31 4.40 13.42
N ILE A 41 -15.08 5.48 13.32
CA ILE A 41 -14.63 6.76 12.78
C ILE A 41 -13.60 7.46 13.68
N GLU A 42 -13.69 7.31 15.00
CA GLU A 42 -12.73 7.87 15.95
C GLU A 42 -11.41 7.12 15.88
N ALA A 43 -11.46 5.80 15.67
CA ALA A 43 -10.26 5.01 15.42
C ALA A 43 -9.54 5.45 14.13
N LEU A 44 -10.29 5.80 13.07
CA LEU A 44 -9.71 6.38 11.85
C LEU A 44 -9.08 7.74 12.09
N ARG A 45 -9.79 8.65 12.76
CA ARG A 45 -9.29 10.00 13.08
C ARG A 45 -8.02 9.96 13.90
N ALA A 46 -7.84 8.95 14.74
CA ALA A 46 -6.63 8.77 15.54
C ALA A 46 -5.39 8.34 14.73
N VAL A 47 -5.55 7.83 13.49
CA VAL A 47 -4.44 7.30 12.67
C VAL A 47 -4.22 8.03 11.35
N VAL A 48 -5.20 8.82 10.91
CA VAL A 48 -5.09 9.67 9.72
C VAL A 48 -4.49 11.03 10.14
N PRO A 49 -3.29 11.38 9.65
CA PRO A 49 -2.64 12.62 10.04
C PRO A 49 -3.20 13.81 9.26
N GLU A 50 -3.42 14.95 9.94
CA GLU A 50 -3.60 16.23 9.26
C GLU A 50 -2.39 16.51 8.33
N PRO A 51 -2.56 17.17 7.18
CA PRO A 51 -3.78 17.81 6.67
C PRO A 51 -4.73 16.88 5.88
N LEU A 52 -4.60 15.55 6.02
CA LEU A 52 -5.58 14.63 5.45
C LEU A 52 -6.87 14.62 6.28
N GLU A 53 -7.99 14.56 5.58
CA GLU A 53 -9.32 14.58 6.17
C GLU A 53 -10.01 13.23 5.98
N VAL A 54 -10.52 12.67 7.08
CA VAL A 54 -11.44 11.51 7.02
C VAL A 54 -12.84 12.00 6.71
N TYR A 55 -13.43 11.52 5.61
CA TYR A 55 -14.78 11.93 5.19
C TYR A 55 -15.81 10.78 5.25
N GLU A 56 -15.36 9.53 5.38
CA GLU A 56 -16.22 8.36 5.54
C GLU A 56 -15.54 7.29 6.42
N PRO A 57 -16.30 6.49 7.19
CA PRO A 57 -15.73 5.52 8.13
C PRO A 57 -15.35 4.20 7.44
N LEU A 58 -14.59 4.26 6.35
CA LEU A 58 -14.23 3.10 5.55
C LEU A 58 -12.72 2.79 5.61
N VAL A 59 -12.40 1.52 5.50
CA VAL A 59 -11.04 1.02 5.26
C VAL A 59 -11.09 0.02 4.12
N LYS A 60 -10.09 0.05 3.26
CA LYS A 60 -9.83 -0.95 2.23
C LYS A 60 -8.70 -1.83 2.73
N TYR A 61 -9.01 -3.08 3.07
CA TYR A 61 -7.98 -4.09 3.35
C TYR A 61 -7.62 -4.78 2.05
N GLU A 62 -6.34 -4.83 1.71
CA GLU A 62 -5.87 -5.36 0.44
C GLU A 62 -4.93 -6.55 0.62
N PHE A 63 -5.03 -7.52 -0.28
CA PHE A 63 -4.03 -8.54 -0.58
C PHE A 63 -3.63 -8.39 -2.04
N ILE A 64 -2.33 -8.36 -2.32
CA ILE A 64 -1.82 -8.04 -3.64
C ILE A 64 -0.72 -9.03 -4.01
N ARG A 65 -0.89 -9.72 -5.13
CA ARG A 65 0.17 -10.55 -5.74
C ARG A 65 0.86 -9.74 -6.82
N MET A 66 2.18 -9.71 -6.77
CA MET A 66 3.05 -9.02 -7.73
C MET A 66 4.08 -10.01 -8.28
N PRO A 67 3.67 -10.86 -9.24
CA PRO A 67 4.50 -11.96 -9.72
C PRO A 67 5.65 -11.50 -10.62
N ASP A 68 5.54 -10.33 -11.23
CA ASP A 68 6.55 -9.81 -12.15
C ASP A 68 6.65 -8.28 -11.99
N SER A 69 7.65 -7.84 -11.23
CA SER A 69 7.87 -6.44 -10.86
C SER A 69 9.28 -6.01 -11.22
N THR A 70 9.44 -5.05 -12.14
CA THR A 70 10.78 -4.64 -12.61
C THR A 70 11.60 -4.08 -11.45
N GLY A 71 12.79 -4.65 -11.26
CA GLY A 71 13.73 -4.24 -10.21
C GLY A 71 13.41 -4.74 -8.79
N PHE A 72 12.20 -5.24 -8.54
CA PHE A 72 11.82 -5.81 -7.25
C PHE A 72 11.70 -7.33 -7.30
N GLY A 73 11.21 -7.92 -8.39
CA GLY A 73 11.06 -9.36 -8.54
C GLY A 73 9.62 -9.82 -8.32
N ASP A 74 9.48 -10.91 -7.57
CA ASP A 74 8.23 -11.65 -7.36
C ASP A 74 7.90 -11.68 -5.86
N TYR A 75 6.79 -11.08 -5.46
CA TYR A 75 6.41 -10.98 -4.05
C TYR A 75 4.89 -10.82 -3.82
N THR A 76 4.49 -10.84 -2.55
CA THR A 76 3.11 -10.61 -2.10
C THR A 76 3.08 -9.48 -1.07
N GLU A 77 2.00 -8.70 -1.07
CA GLU A 77 1.77 -7.58 -0.17
C GLU A 77 0.36 -7.63 0.41
N THR A 78 0.19 -7.04 1.59
CA THR A 78 -1.12 -6.82 2.17
C THR A 78 -1.09 -5.61 3.09
N GLY A 79 -2.23 -4.93 3.26
CA GLY A 79 -2.25 -3.68 4.00
C GLY A 79 -3.62 -3.05 4.16
N GLN A 80 -3.62 -1.87 4.77
CA GLN A 80 -4.79 -1.02 4.96
C GLN A 80 -4.61 0.30 4.21
N VAL A 81 -5.59 0.63 3.38
CA VAL A 81 -5.72 1.93 2.72
C VAL A 81 -7.00 2.60 3.20
N ILE A 82 -6.89 3.85 3.66
CA ILE A 82 -8.00 4.63 4.20
C ILE A 82 -8.40 5.69 3.17
N PRO A 83 -9.67 5.76 2.73
CA PRO A 83 -10.15 6.85 1.90
C PRO A 83 -10.05 8.19 2.65
N VAL A 84 -9.38 9.16 2.05
CA VAL A 84 -9.13 10.49 2.63
C VAL A 84 -9.34 11.59 1.61
N LYS A 85 -9.42 12.84 2.10
CA LYS A 85 -9.29 14.05 1.27
C LYS A 85 -8.03 14.81 1.62
N TYR A 86 -7.38 15.37 0.60
CA TYR A 86 -6.35 16.38 0.77
C TYR A 86 -6.74 17.60 -0.06
N GLN A 87 -6.98 18.75 0.59
CA GLN A 87 -7.42 19.98 -0.10
C GLN A 87 -8.63 19.75 -1.02
N GLY A 88 -9.60 18.97 -0.53
CA GLY A 88 -10.81 18.60 -1.28
C GLY A 88 -10.64 17.50 -2.33
N MET A 89 -9.41 17.03 -2.61
CA MET A 89 -9.13 15.94 -3.55
C MET A 89 -9.21 14.58 -2.84
N GLU A 90 -10.09 13.70 -3.30
CA GLU A 90 -10.23 12.33 -2.79
C GLU A 90 -9.07 11.44 -3.23
N GLY A 91 -8.58 10.60 -2.32
CA GLY A 91 -7.52 9.63 -2.56
C GLY A 91 -7.43 8.56 -1.47
N GLY A 92 -6.38 7.76 -1.52
CA GLY A 92 -6.11 6.72 -0.53
C GLY A 92 -4.88 7.05 0.33
N TYR A 93 -5.03 7.10 1.65
CA TYR A 93 -3.89 7.09 2.58
C TYR A 93 -3.48 5.67 2.87
N VAL A 94 -2.25 5.30 2.52
CA VAL A 94 -1.73 3.96 2.83
C VAL A 94 -1.29 3.96 4.29
N HIS A 95 -2.07 3.28 5.13
CA HIS A 95 -1.89 3.29 6.58
C HIS A 95 -0.85 2.27 7.05
N SER A 96 -0.90 1.04 6.51
CA SER A 96 0.04 -0.02 6.87
C SER A 96 0.22 -1.00 5.72
N MET A 97 1.42 -1.56 5.57
CA MET A 97 1.73 -2.57 4.55
C MET A 97 2.70 -3.62 5.07
N TYR A 98 2.53 -4.84 4.57
CA TYR A 98 3.31 -6.01 4.96
C TYR A 98 3.67 -6.84 3.73
N LEU A 99 4.97 -7.12 3.54
CA LEU A 99 5.52 -7.79 2.35
C LEU A 99 6.49 -8.90 2.73
N ASP A 100 6.75 -9.83 1.81
CA ASP A 100 7.67 -10.96 1.95
C ASP A 100 9.02 -10.79 1.20
N ASP A 101 9.29 -9.62 0.61
CA ASP A 101 10.53 -9.31 -0.12
C ASP A 101 11.16 -7.97 0.29
N GLU A 102 12.48 -7.95 0.46
CA GLU A 102 13.24 -6.84 1.02
C GLU A 102 13.43 -5.67 0.04
N ALA A 103 13.75 -5.94 -1.23
CA ALA A 103 13.97 -4.87 -2.21
C ALA A 103 12.75 -3.91 -2.34
N PRO A 104 11.50 -4.39 -2.46
CA PRO A 104 10.31 -3.53 -2.46
C PRO A 104 9.97 -2.93 -1.09
N ILE A 105 10.45 -3.51 0.02
CA ILE A 105 10.34 -2.91 1.36
C ILE A 105 11.27 -1.69 1.45
N ALA A 106 12.57 -1.88 1.23
CA ALA A 106 13.57 -0.82 1.29
C ALA A 106 13.25 0.29 0.27
N GLY A 107 13.03 -0.06 -0.99
CA GLY A 107 12.70 0.90 -2.05
C GLY A 107 11.41 1.66 -1.77
N GLY A 108 10.37 0.96 -1.31
CA GLY A 108 9.10 1.59 -0.95
C GLY A 108 9.23 2.61 0.18
N ARG A 109 9.98 2.27 1.23
CA ARG A 109 10.20 3.12 2.41
C ARG A 109 11.10 4.32 2.11
N GLU A 110 12.22 4.09 1.43
CA GLU A 110 13.27 5.10 1.24
C GLU A 110 12.94 6.09 0.10
N LEU A 111 12.22 5.67 -0.94
CA LEU A 111 11.84 6.53 -2.06
C LEU A 111 10.54 7.29 -1.78
N TRP A 112 9.41 6.58 -1.66
CA TRP A 112 8.09 7.20 -1.53
C TRP A 112 7.67 7.41 -0.07
N GLY A 113 8.12 6.55 0.85
CA GLY A 113 7.64 6.54 2.23
C GLY A 113 6.48 5.58 2.49
N PHE A 114 6.38 4.48 1.75
CA PHE A 114 5.39 3.45 2.06
C PHE A 114 5.64 2.86 3.48
N PRO A 115 4.60 2.65 4.31
CA PRO A 115 4.74 2.17 5.69
C PRO A 115 4.94 0.64 5.76
N LYS A 116 5.93 0.15 5.02
CA LYS A 116 6.18 -1.29 4.82
C LYS A 116 6.92 -1.92 5.99
N LYS A 117 6.54 -3.17 6.28
CA LYS A 117 7.19 -4.07 7.23
C LYS A 117 7.31 -5.47 6.61
N TYR A 118 8.35 -6.21 7.01
CA TYR A 118 8.51 -7.59 6.61
C TYR A 118 7.51 -8.50 7.34
N ALA A 119 6.86 -9.40 6.60
CA ALA A 119 5.89 -10.39 7.10
C ALA A 119 5.72 -11.54 6.08
N HIS A 120 4.70 -12.39 6.27
CA HIS A 120 4.37 -13.50 5.39
C HIS A 120 2.92 -13.41 4.89
N PRO A 121 2.62 -12.48 3.98
CA PRO A 121 1.36 -12.50 3.24
C PRO A 121 1.29 -13.69 2.29
N LYS A 122 0.08 -14.20 2.06
CA LYS A 122 -0.22 -15.22 1.04
C LYS A 122 -1.52 -14.83 0.35
N PHE A 123 -1.56 -15.01 -0.96
CA PHE A 123 -2.74 -14.74 -1.77
C PHE A 123 -2.88 -15.80 -2.87
N GLU A 124 -3.96 -16.56 -2.83
CA GLU A 124 -4.15 -17.71 -3.71
C GLU A 124 -5.64 -18.04 -3.93
N VAL A 125 -5.91 -18.87 -4.93
CA VAL A 125 -7.22 -19.50 -5.12
C VAL A 125 -7.24 -20.85 -4.41
N GLU A 126 -8.16 -21.02 -3.46
CA GLU A 126 -8.44 -22.29 -2.81
C GLU A 126 -9.81 -22.79 -3.26
N LYS A 127 -9.81 -23.71 -4.25
CA LYS A 127 -11.02 -24.26 -4.88
C LYS A 127 -11.90 -23.14 -5.49
N ASP A 128 -13.01 -22.82 -4.84
CA ASP A 128 -14.05 -21.88 -5.25
C ASP A 128 -13.94 -20.51 -4.56
N VAL A 129 -12.91 -20.32 -3.73
CA VAL A 129 -12.69 -19.10 -2.94
C VAL A 129 -11.32 -18.52 -3.23
N LEU A 130 -11.27 -17.19 -3.36
CA LEU A 130 -10.03 -16.42 -3.35
C LEU A 130 -9.66 -16.08 -1.90
N VAL A 131 -8.45 -16.43 -1.47
CA VAL A 131 -8.04 -16.36 -0.06
C VAL A 131 -6.78 -15.52 0.10
N GLY A 132 -6.84 -14.55 1.01
CA GLY A 132 -5.70 -13.75 1.47
C GLY A 132 -5.41 -14.03 2.95
N ARG A 133 -4.14 -14.26 3.32
CA ARG A 133 -3.71 -14.42 4.72
C ARG A 133 -2.48 -13.60 5.02
N LEU A 134 -2.46 -12.96 6.18
CA LEU A 134 -1.28 -12.26 6.71
C LEU A 134 -0.82 -12.97 7.97
N HIS A 135 0.41 -13.48 7.95
CA HIS A 135 1.11 -13.89 9.17
C HIS A 135 2.24 -12.91 9.50
N TYR A 136 2.31 -12.45 10.74
CA TYR A 136 3.49 -11.76 11.27
C TYR A 136 4.28 -12.74 12.14
N GLY A 137 5.42 -13.20 11.63
CA GLY A 137 6.04 -14.43 12.14
C GLY A 137 5.10 -15.62 11.92
N LYS A 138 4.70 -16.31 12.98
CA LYS A 138 3.76 -17.44 12.92
C LYS A 138 2.31 -17.07 13.30
N THR A 139 2.08 -15.83 13.71
CA THR A 139 0.78 -15.37 14.22
C THR A 139 -0.07 -14.89 13.07
N LEU A 140 -1.29 -15.41 12.93
CA LEU A 140 -2.28 -14.91 11.98
C LEU A 140 -2.75 -13.52 12.43
N CYS A 141 -2.68 -12.53 11.53
CA CYS A 141 -3.08 -11.15 11.79
C CYS A 141 -4.27 -10.71 10.93
N ALA A 142 -4.43 -11.29 9.74
CA ALA A 142 -5.60 -11.09 8.90
C ALA A 142 -5.89 -12.30 8.02
N GLU A 143 -7.18 -12.55 7.77
CA GLU A 143 -7.66 -13.51 6.79
C GLU A 143 -8.84 -12.91 6.02
N ALA A 144 -8.73 -12.86 4.69
CA ALA A 144 -9.78 -12.42 3.79
C ALA A 144 -10.20 -13.56 2.87
N THR A 145 -11.49 -13.61 2.57
CA THR A 145 -12.05 -14.54 1.57
C THR A 145 -13.00 -13.81 0.65
N MET A 146 -13.06 -14.26 -0.61
CA MET A 146 -14.02 -13.78 -1.60
C MET A 146 -14.45 -14.93 -2.52
N GLY A 147 -15.75 -15.00 -2.84
CA GLY A 147 -16.25 -15.94 -3.85
C GLY A 147 -15.59 -15.68 -5.21
N TYR A 148 -15.07 -16.73 -5.86
CA TYR A 148 -14.19 -16.57 -7.01
C TYR A 148 -14.95 -16.10 -8.26
N LYS A 149 -14.77 -14.81 -8.60
CA LYS A 149 -15.21 -14.19 -9.87
C LYS A 149 -16.71 -14.31 -10.17
N HIS A 150 -17.56 -14.09 -9.16
CA HIS A 150 -19.02 -14.26 -9.31
C HIS A 150 -19.66 -13.31 -10.33
N VAL A 151 -19.30 -12.02 -10.30
CA VAL A 151 -19.91 -11.00 -11.16
C VAL A 151 -18.83 -10.06 -11.69
N ALA A 152 -18.85 -9.73 -12.98
CA ALA A 152 -17.93 -8.76 -13.55
C ALA A 152 -18.18 -7.37 -12.95
N ALA A 153 -17.11 -6.68 -12.55
CA ALA A 153 -17.19 -5.31 -12.03
C ALA A 153 -17.32 -4.29 -13.17
N ASN A 154 -17.77 -3.08 -12.87
CA ASN A 154 -17.74 -1.97 -13.82
C ASN A 154 -16.28 -1.51 -14.04
N PRO A 155 -15.69 -1.70 -15.24
CA PRO A 155 -14.29 -1.37 -15.50
C PRO A 155 -14.01 0.14 -15.40
N ASP A 156 -14.95 1.01 -15.76
CA ASP A 156 -14.75 2.46 -15.69
C ASP A 156 -14.67 2.94 -14.23
N ALA A 157 -15.49 2.37 -13.35
CA ALA A 157 -15.45 2.66 -11.92
C ALA A 157 -14.13 2.19 -11.30
N VAL A 158 -13.67 0.99 -11.67
CA VAL A 158 -12.37 0.44 -11.23
C VAL A 158 -11.22 1.31 -11.73
N MET A 159 -11.21 1.66 -13.02
CA MET A 159 -10.17 2.52 -13.59
C MET A 159 -10.15 3.91 -12.96
N LYS A 160 -11.32 4.50 -12.64
CA LYS A 160 -11.40 5.77 -11.91
C LYS A 160 -10.75 5.65 -10.53
N ALA A 161 -11.02 4.57 -9.80
CA ALA A 161 -10.42 4.33 -8.49
C ALA A 161 -8.90 4.11 -8.57
N LEU A 162 -8.42 3.34 -9.55
CA LEU A 162 -6.99 3.09 -9.74
C LEU A 162 -6.21 4.36 -10.16
N LYS A 163 -6.86 5.32 -10.83
CA LYS A 163 -6.27 6.61 -11.21
C LYS A 163 -6.31 7.67 -10.09
N ALA A 164 -6.97 7.39 -8.97
CA ALA A 164 -7.02 8.31 -7.84
C ALA A 164 -5.61 8.49 -7.22
N PRO A 165 -5.32 9.68 -6.65
CA PRO A 165 -4.07 9.88 -5.94
C PRO A 165 -3.99 8.99 -4.69
N ASN A 166 -2.76 8.63 -4.34
CA ASN A 166 -2.45 7.96 -3.09
C ASN A 166 -1.49 8.83 -2.29
N PHE A 167 -1.64 8.78 -0.97
CA PHE A 167 -0.93 9.61 -0.01
C PHE A 167 -0.16 8.75 0.98
N LEU A 168 1.05 9.19 1.32
CA LEU A 168 2.00 8.50 2.21
C LEU A 168 2.63 9.52 3.16
N ILE A 169 3.00 9.10 4.37
CA ILE A 169 3.87 9.90 5.24
C ILE A 169 5.27 9.33 5.20
N LYS A 170 6.18 10.03 4.53
CA LYS A 170 7.59 9.67 4.48
C LYS A 170 8.30 10.18 5.72
N ILE A 171 8.78 9.26 6.55
CA ILE A 171 9.52 9.57 7.79
C ILE A 171 10.88 8.88 7.74
N ILE A 172 11.95 9.67 7.74
CA ILE A 172 13.33 9.18 7.82
C ILE A 172 14.05 9.92 8.96
N PRO A 173 14.57 9.20 9.98
CA PRO A 173 15.32 9.83 11.05
C PRO A 173 16.71 10.28 10.59
N HIS A 174 17.20 11.34 11.22
CA HIS A 174 18.61 11.72 11.24
C HIS A 174 19.39 10.72 12.11
N VAL A 175 20.73 10.75 12.02
CA VAL A 175 21.63 9.94 12.85
C VAL A 175 21.56 10.26 14.36
N ASP A 176 20.95 11.37 14.77
CA ASP A 176 20.71 11.71 16.17
C ASP A 176 19.29 11.36 16.65
N ALA A 177 18.55 10.60 15.83
CA ALA A 177 17.15 10.19 16.03
C ALA A 177 16.09 11.30 15.92
N THR A 178 16.44 12.54 15.57
CA THR A 178 15.46 13.56 15.19
C THR A 178 14.93 13.32 13.76
N PRO A 179 13.75 13.81 13.37
CA PRO A 179 13.28 13.68 11.98
C PRO A 179 14.18 14.45 11.00
N ARG A 180 14.70 13.77 9.97
CA ARG A 180 15.41 14.41 8.84
C ARG A 180 14.49 14.63 7.64
N ILE A 181 13.52 13.73 7.46
CA ILE A 181 12.43 13.82 6.48
C ILE A 181 11.14 13.53 7.24
N CYS A 182 10.14 14.38 7.10
CA CYS A 182 8.78 14.16 7.56
C CYS A 182 7.82 14.87 6.60
N GLU A 183 7.33 14.14 5.60
CA GLU A 183 6.66 14.74 4.43
C GLU A 183 5.41 13.93 4.06
N LEU A 184 4.33 14.62 3.67
CA LEU A 184 3.21 14.02 2.96
C LEU A 184 3.60 13.92 1.47
N VAL A 185 3.65 12.70 0.97
CA VAL A 185 3.97 12.38 -0.42
C VAL A 185 2.71 11.94 -1.15
N ARG A 186 2.48 12.48 -2.35
CA ARG A 186 1.46 12.03 -3.29
C ARG A 186 2.09 11.22 -4.40
N TYR A 187 1.45 10.13 -4.80
CA TYR A 187 1.84 9.37 -6.00
C TYR A 187 0.61 8.85 -6.74
N TYR A 188 0.83 8.44 -8.00
CA TYR A 188 -0.19 7.89 -8.88
C TYR A 188 0.23 6.53 -9.43
N MET A 189 -0.76 5.69 -9.78
CA MET A 189 -0.54 4.57 -10.67
C MET A 189 -0.69 5.06 -12.11
N GLU A 190 0.29 4.72 -12.94
CA GLU A 190 0.42 5.18 -14.33
C GLU A 190 0.34 3.99 -15.30
N ASP A 191 0.12 4.26 -16.58
CA ASP A 191 0.12 3.26 -17.66
C ASP A 191 -0.73 2.01 -17.36
N ILE A 192 -1.88 2.22 -16.72
CA ILE A 192 -2.73 1.15 -16.20
C ILE A 192 -3.44 0.43 -17.34
N GLN A 193 -3.25 -0.88 -17.42
CA GLN A 193 -3.96 -1.79 -18.31
C GLN A 193 -4.77 -2.77 -17.46
N LEU A 194 -6.05 -2.48 -17.28
CA LEU A 194 -6.96 -3.37 -16.56
C LEU A 194 -7.24 -4.62 -17.41
N LYS A 195 -6.88 -5.80 -16.89
CA LYS A 195 -7.08 -7.09 -17.56
C LYS A 195 -8.42 -7.70 -17.18
N GLU A 196 -8.79 -7.60 -15.90
CA GLU A 196 -10.08 -8.06 -15.40
C GLU A 196 -10.44 -7.41 -14.06
N ALA A 197 -11.74 -7.36 -13.76
CA ALA A 197 -12.26 -6.94 -12.47
C ALA A 197 -13.56 -7.67 -12.15
N TRP A 198 -13.68 -8.13 -10.90
CA TRP A 198 -14.78 -8.96 -10.43
C TRP A 198 -15.22 -8.56 -9.03
N VAL A 199 -16.50 -8.74 -8.72
CA VAL A 199 -17.07 -8.61 -7.39
C VAL A 199 -17.74 -9.91 -6.96
N GLY A 200 -17.92 -10.08 -5.66
CA GLY A 200 -18.52 -11.27 -5.06
C GLY A 200 -18.75 -11.06 -3.56
N PRO A 201 -19.37 -12.04 -2.88
CA PRO A 201 -19.43 -12.02 -1.42
C PRO A 201 -18.01 -12.12 -0.86
N GLY A 202 -17.72 -11.41 0.22
CA GLY A 202 -16.43 -11.50 0.89
C GLY A 202 -16.54 -11.34 2.40
N ALA A 203 -15.50 -11.81 3.09
CA ALA A 203 -15.37 -11.74 4.54
C ALA A 203 -13.94 -11.36 4.92
N LEU A 204 -13.78 -10.72 6.07
CA LEU A 204 -12.49 -10.32 6.61
C LEU A 204 -12.46 -10.52 8.13
N GLY A 205 -11.49 -11.29 8.60
CA GLY A 205 -11.13 -11.40 10.01
C GLY A 205 -9.80 -10.68 10.26
N LEU A 206 -9.76 -9.83 11.31
CA LEU A 206 -8.55 -9.16 11.78
C LEU A 206 -8.26 -9.59 13.21
N TYR A 207 -7.00 -9.92 13.51
CA TYR A 207 -6.57 -10.46 14.79
C TYR A 207 -5.54 -9.55 15.44
N PRO A 208 -5.68 -9.21 16.75
CA PRO A 208 -4.75 -8.32 17.44
C PRO A 208 -3.31 -8.83 17.42
N HIS A 209 -2.36 -7.93 17.18
CA HIS A 209 -0.94 -8.22 17.30
C HIS A 209 -0.19 -6.94 17.69
N VAL A 210 0.66 -7.00 18.71
CA VAL A 210 1.37 -5.84 19.30
C VAL A 210 2.33 -5.09 18.35
N ILE A 211 2.51 -5.57 17.12
CA ILE A 211 3.46 -5.05 16.12
C ILE A 211 2.76 -4.96 14.76
N CYS A 212 1.98 -5.98 14.39
CA CYS A 212 1.15 -6.01 13.17
C CYS A 212 -0.31 -5.66 13.50
N ASP A 213 -0.53 -4.45 14.00
CA ASP A 213 -1.77 -4.10 14.72
C ASP A 213 -2.94 -3.66 13.83
N VAL A 214 -3.20 -4.44 12.78
CA VAL A 214 -4.25 -4.15 11.79
C VAL A 214 -5.66 -4.17 12.39
N ALA A 215 -5.86 -4.90 13.50
CA ALA A 215 -7.15 -5.03 14.18
C ALA A 215 -7.58 -3.77 14.95
N ARG A 216 -6.72 -2.74 15.07
CA ARG A 216 -7.10 -1.44 15.67
C ARG A 216 -8.17 -0.68 14.88
N LEU A 217 -8.35 -1.01 13.61
CA LEU A 217 -9.46 -0.54 12.78
C LEU A 217 -10.44 -1.71 12.65
N PRO A 218 -11.36 -1.90 13.60
CA PRO A 218 -12.20 -3.10 13.68
C PRO A 218 -13.16 -3.21 12.50
N VAL A 219 -13.38 -4.44 12.03
CA VAL A 219 -14.36 -4.73 10.99
C VAL A 219 -15.77 -4.72 11.61
N LEU A 220 -16.52 -3.63 11.42
CA LEU A 220 -17.93 -3.55 11.86
C LEU A 220 -18.87 -4.17 10.84
N GLU A 221 -18.61 -3.93 9.55
CA GLU A 221 -19.43 -4.39 8.44
C GLU A 221 -18.58 -4.47 7.16
N VAL A 222 -18.58 -5.61 6.47
CA VAL A 222 -18.02 -5.69 5.11
C VAL A 222 -18.97 -5.02 4.13
N VAL A 223 -18.48 -4.02 3.41
CA VAL A 223 -19.25 -3.23 2.43
C VAL A 223 -19.11 -3.80 1.02
N SER A 224 -17.91 -4.24 0.63
CA SER A 224 -17.67 -4.82 -0.69
C SER A 224 -16.40 -5.68 -0.74
N ALA A 225 -16.35 -6.58 -1.72
CA ALA A 225 -15.15 -7.34 -2.09
C ALA A 225 -14.90 -7.20 -3.60
N LEU A 226 -13.68 -6.85 -3.97
CA LEU A 226 -13.26 -6.55 -5.33
C LEU A 226 -11.97 -7.30 -5.66
N HIS A 227 -11.98 -8.07 -6.74
CA HIS A 227 -10.82 -8.75 -7.30
C HIS A 227 -10.43 -8.08 -8.63
N ILE A 228 -9.17 -7.68 -8.76
CA ILE A 228 -8.65 -6.99 -9.97
C ILE A 228 -7.37 -7.66 -10.42
N ARG A 229 -7.12 -7.67 -11.73
CA ARG A 229 -5.78 -7.91 -12.27
C ARG A 229 -5.45 -6.87 -13.34
N ALA A 230 -4.25 -6.29 -13.27
CA ALA A 230 -3.82 -5.23 -14.17
C ALA A 230 -2.29 -5.19 -14.34
N ASP A 231 -1.84 -4.60 -15.43
CA ASP A 231 -0.46 -4.12 -15.55
C ASP A 231 -0.43 -2.63 -15.25
N LEU A 232 0.58 -2.15 -14.51
CA LEU A 232 0.69 -0.74 -14.16
C LEU A 232 2.11 -0.33 -13.86
N THR A 233 2.39 0.96 -13.99
CA THR A 233 3.65 1.59 -13.58
C THR A 233 3.39 2.31 -12.26
N LEU A 234 4.25 2.11 -11.26
CA LEU A 234 4.21 2.91 -10.05
C LEU A 234 4.91 4.25 -10.32
N GLY A 235 4.12 5.33 -10.41
CA GLY A 235 4.63 6.68 -10.65
C GLY A 235 5.52 7.15 -9.49
N MET A 236 6.46 8.04 -9.79
CA MET A 236 7.29 8.67 -8.76
C MET A 236 6.44 9.59 -7.88
N GLY A 237 6.84 9.76 -6.62
CA GLY A 237 6.14 10.63 -5.68
C GLY A 237 6.51 12.10 -5.83
N GLU A 238 5.61 12.97 -5.38
CA GLU A 238 5.83 14.40 -5.18
C GLU A 238 5.50 14.77 -3.72
N VAL A 239 6.29 15.67 -3.13
CA VAL A 239 6.01 16.20 -1.78
C VAL A 239 4.90 17.23 -1.90
N VAL A 240 3.80 17.01 -1.18
CA VAL A 240 2.64 17.92 -1.18
C VAL A 240 2.49 18.69 0.13
N TYR A 241 3.14 18.24 1.21
CA TYR A 241 3.22 18.94 2.48
C TYR A 241 4.50 18.53 3.23
N ASP A 242 5.24 19.48 3.78
CA ASP A 242 6.46 19.23 4.58
C ASP A 242 6.21 19.63 6.04
N TYR A 243 6.18 18.64 6.94
CA TYR A 243 5.90 18.83 8.36
C TYR A 243 7.06 19.50 9.12
N LEU A 244 8.25 19.59 8.52
CA LEU A 244 9.42 20.24 9.11
C LEU A 244 9.61 21.68 8.63
N SER A 245 8.82 22.12 7.66
CA SER A 245 8.78 23.53 7.26
C SER A 245 8.17 24.38 8.36
N GLU A 246 8.70 25.58 8.60
CA GLU A 246 8.11 26.51 9.58
C GLU A 246 6.64 26.79 9.19
N PRO A 247 5.71 26.89 10.16
CA PRO A 247 4.33 27.26 9.86
C PRO A 247 4.32 28.59 9.11
N LYS A 248 3.72 28.62 7.92
CA LYS A 248 3.48 29.86 7.19
C LYS A 248 2.48 30.77 7.91
#